data_AF-A0A3D4BGU0-F1
#
_entry.id   AF-A0A3D4BGU0-F1
#
_cell.length_a   1.000
_cell.length_b   1.000
_cell.length_c   1.000
_cell.angle_alpha   90.00
_cell.angle_beta   90.00
_cell.angle_gamma   90.00
#
_symmetry.space_group_name_H-M   'P 1'
#
loop_
_entity.id
_entity.type
_entity.pdbx_description
1 polymer ?
#
loop_
_entity_poly.entity_id
_entity_poly.type
_entity_poly.pdbx_seq_one_letter_code
_entity_poly.pdbx_strand_id
1 'polypeptide(L)'
;MRKISIFASNSIEMKKIIGLFAFMFLLNGCDDGDLIIETIDFADVTATKCEINGLVYKIKENEVLIIEIPEDENAFIGTVTPFGEPRQFTIGGDNKVIYRSYSGTIENENVCSTIPPSSPNVTEEWVATSGVIQITTTPILVPNTTLTSGNATKIKGYNHAIVFKNVTFDKPNGEQFFETYVFGSYAKDLLSSETLPFAFDDEVEKCTSGNTVYNTSGSEALVLNLDPTFFPAASGTQTALISATNKVTYTLYNAGGLTSANFCTTTAPTTPAASQIWNAKDGVTATSGIIEVVTTTLGSQFQHTIHLKKVTFNRNGSEFYLGDDYIYGSFIQ
;
A
#
# COMPACT_ATOMS: atom_id res chain seq x y z
N MET A 1 78.26 5.64 -86.05
CA MET A 1 77.82 6.43 -84.89
C MET A 1 77.05 5.53 -83.95
N ARG A 2 77.53 5.34 -82.72
CA ARG A 2 76.81 4.64 -81.64
C ARG A 2 75.68 5.54 -81.13
N LYS A 3 74.46 5.00 -80.99
CA LYS A 3 73.49 5.50 -80.00
C LYS A 3 73.24 4.39 -78.99
N ILE A 4 73.52 4.73 -77.75
CA ILE A 4 73.30 3.95 -76.53
C ILE A 4 71.97 4.43 -75.93
N SER A 5 71.32 3.53 -75.19
CA SER A 5 70.47 3.77 -74.00
C SER A 5 68.97 3.61 -74.19
N ILE A 6 68.18 3.12 -73.22
CA ILE A 6 68.36 2.42 -71.93
C ILE A 6 66.93 1.86 -71.66
N PHE A 7 66.78 0.61 -71.20
CA PHE A 7 65.52 0.12 -70.64
C PHE A 7 65.36 0.64 -69.20
N ALA A 8 64.24 1.31 -68.89
CA ALA A 8 63.83 1.59 -67.52
C ALA A 8 62.61 0.73 -67.16
N SER A 9 62.81 -0.23 -66.27
CA SER A 9 61.76 -1.04 -65.65
C SER A 9 61.21 -0.29 -64.43
N ASN A 10 59.99 0.22 -64.50
CA ASN A 10 59.26 0.73 -63.33
C ASN A 10 58.46 -0.40 -62.69
N SER A 11 59.02 -1.06 -61.69
CA SER A 11 58.26 -1.91 -60.77
C SER A 11 57.50 -1.04 -59.77
N ILE A 12 56.20 -0.85 -59.99
CA ILE A 12 55.32 -0.18 -59.02
C ILE A 12 55.08 -1.16 -57.86
N GLU A 13 55.47 -0.78 -56.64
CA GLU A 13 55.28 -1.61 -55.45
C GLU A 13 53.78 -1.81 -55.10
N MET A 14 53.23 -2.98 -55.44
CA MET A 14 51.88 -3.43 -55.08
C MET A 14 51.65 -3.71 -53.58
N LYS A 15 52.67 -3.59 -52.72
CA LYS A 15 52.58 -3.94 -51.29
C LYS A 15 51.79 -2.92 -50.45
N LYS A 16 51.70 -1.66 -50.90
CA LYS A 16 51.04 -0.58 -50.15
C LYS A 16 49.54 -0.46 -50.46
N ILE A 17 49.08 -0.96 -51.61
CA ILE A 17 47.68 -0.87 -52.05
C ILE A 17 46.84 -2.01 -51.46
N ILE A 18 47.44 -3.20 -51.24
CA ILE A 18 46.77 -4.36 -50.64
C ILE A 18 46.42 -4.09 -49.16
N GLY A 19 47.28 -3.38 -48.43
CA GLY A 19 47.01 -2.99 -47.04
C GLY A 19 45.83 -2.03 -46.89
N LEU A 20 45.63 -1.13 -47.86
CA LEU A 20 44.51 -0.19 -47.86
C LEU A 20 43.17 -0.89 -48.16
N PHE A 21 43.18 -1.87 -49.07
CA PHE A 21 41.99 -2.70 -49.35
C PHE A 21 41.62 -3.60 -48.17
N ALA A 22 42.60 -4.17 -47.46
CA ALA A 22 42.36 -4.98 -46.25
C ALA A 22 41.79 -4.13 -45.09
N PHE A 23 42.17 -2.86 -44.98
CA PHE A 23 41.64 -1.94 -43.96
C PHE A 23 40.18 -1.53 -44.22
N MET A 24 39.74 -1.55 -45.49
CA MET A 24 38.37 -1.19 -45.87
C MET A 24 37.36 -2.29 -45.51
N PHE A 25 37.79 -3.54 -45.40
CA PHE A 25 36.95 -4.65 -44.91
C PHE A 25 36.77 -4.64 -43.38
N LEU A 26 37.65 -3.98 -42.63
CA LEU A 26 37.55 -3.86 -41.17
C LEU A 26 36.58 -2.75 -40.70
N LEU A 27 36.12 -1.89 -41.61
CA LEU A 27 35.20 -0.79 -41.31
C LEU A 27 33.71 -1.11 -41.56
N ASN A 28 33.38 -2.34 -41.99
CA ASN A 28 32.00 -2.79 -42.22
C ASN A 28 31.47 -3.69 -41.07
N GLY A 29 32.06 -3.58 -39.88
CA GLY A 29 31.83 -4.51 -38.76
C GLY A 29 30.99 -4.00 -37.58
N CYS A 30 30.28 -2.87 -37.71
CA CYS A 30 29.28 -2.44 -36.73
C CYS A 30 27.95 -2.23 -37.44
N ASP A 31 27.34 -3.34 -37.87
CA ASP A 31 25.88 -3.42 -37.97
C ASP A 31 25.40 -3.51 -36.52
N ASP A 32 25.24 -2.35 -35.88
CA ASP A 32 24.66 -2.21 -34.56
C ASP A 32 23.19 -2.58 -34.74
N GLY A 33 22.92 -3.90 -34.65
CA GLY A 33 21.65 -4.51 -34.96
C GLY A 33 20.55 -3.66 -34.32
N ASP A 34 19.67 -3.13 -35.18
CA ASP A 34 18.60 -2.23 -34.80
C ASP A 34 17.87 -2.82 -33.59
N LEU A 35 18.13 -2.27 -32.41
CA LEU A 35 17.57 -2.73 -31.15
C LEU A 35 16.09 -2.32 -31.19
N ILE A 36 15.27 -3.17 -31.80
CA ILE A 36 13.82 -3.02 -31.77
C ILE A 36 13.39 -3.23 -30.32
N ILE A 37 13.22 -2.12 -29.60
CA ILE A 37 12.61 -2.10 -28.29
C ILE A 37 11.12 -2.40 -28.49
N GLU A 38 10.76 -3.66 -28.34
CA GLU A 38 9.36 -4.06 -28.31
C GLU A 38 8.78 -3.56 -26.99
N THR A 39 7.72 -2.74 -27.10
CA THR A 39 7.17 -2.01 -25.96
C THR A 39 6.00 -2.79 -25.38
N ILE A 40 6.08 -3.10 -24.09
CA ILE A 40 4.94 -3.57 -23.29
C ILE A 40 4.21 -2.31 -22.80
N ASP A 41 2.95 -2.11 -23.18
CA ASP A 41 2.18 -0.91 -22.77
C ASP A 41 0.84 -1.26 -22.13
N PHE A 42 0.77 -1.09 -20.80
CA PHE A 42 -0.43 -1.25 -20.00
C PHE A 42 -0.74 0.00 -19.15
N ALA A 43 -0.33 1.19 -19.59
CA ALA A 43 -0.42 2.43 -18.80
C ALA A 43 -1.86 2.73 -18.32
N ASP A 44 -2.86 2.53 -19.19
CA ASP A 44 -4.27 2.86 -18.94
C ASP A 44 -5.12 1.68 -18.42
N VAL A 45 -4.49 0.58 -18.01
CA VAL A 45 -5.18 -0.62 -17.51
C VAL A 45 -5.09 -0.69 -15.99
N THR A 46 -6.18 -1.00 -15.30
CA THR A 46 -6.16 -1.24 -13.85
C THR A 46 -5.74 -2.68 -13.56
N ALA A 47 -4.91 -2.88 -12.54
CA ALA A 47 -4.53 -4.24 -12.14
C ALA A 47 -5.61 -4.91 -11.30
N THR A 48 -5.80 -6.21 -11.53
CA THR A 48 -6.75 -7.06 -10.80
C THR A 48 -5.99 -8.22 -10.17
N LYS A 49 -6.50 -8.75 -9.05
CA LYS A 49 -5.96 -9.96 -8.42
C LYS A 49 -6.93 -11.12 -8.61
N CYS A 50 -6.42 -12.26 -9.02
CA CYS A 50 -7.17 -13.51 -9.08
C CYS A 50 -7.47 -14.01 -7.67
N GLU A 51 -8.72 -14.41 -7.42
CA GLU A 51 -9.14 -14.93 -6.11
C GLU A 51 -8.55 -16.31 -5.79
N ILE A 52 -8.34 -17.15 -6.82
CA ILE A 52 -7.99 -18.57 -6.64
C ILE A 52 -6.48 -18.77 -6.52
N ASN A 53 -5.70 -18.18 -7.41
CA ASN A 53 -4.25 -18.40 -7.52
C ASN A 53 -3.41 -17.18 -7.12
N GLY A 54 -4.04 -16.10 -6.65
CA GLY A 54 -3.34 -14.93 -6.09
C GLY A 54 -2.59 -14.06 -7.12
N LEU A 55 -2.64 -14.40 -8.41
CA LEU A 55 -1.95 -13.64 -9.46
C LEU A 55 -2.47 -12.22 -9.55
N VAL A 56 -1.58 -11.24 -9.64
CA VAL A 56 -1.93 -9.85 -9.94
C VAL A 56 -1.63 -9.59 -11.41
N TYR A 57 -2.60 -9.14 -12.19
CA TYR A 57 -2.47 -9.05 -13.63
C TYR A 57 -3.16 -7.82 -14.22
N LYS A 58 -2.81 -7.51 -15.46
CA LYS A 58 -3.47 -6.54 -16.33
C LYS A 58 -3.75 -7.18 -17.68
N ILE A 59 -4.97 -7.02 -18.19
CA ILE A 59 -5.39 -7.47 -19.53
C ILE A 59 -5.59 -6.25 -20.43
N LYS A 60 -5.02 -6.28 -21.64
CA LYS A 60 -5.24 -5.30 -22.70
C LYS A 60 -5.48 -6.07 -24.00
N GLU A 61 -6.74 -6.14 -24.43
CA GLU A 61 -7.17 -6.86 -25.64
C GLU A 61 -6.78 -8.36 -25.64
N ASN A 62 -5.69 -8.74 -26.32
CA ASN A 62 -5.16 -10.09 -26.40
C ASN A 62 -3.82 -10.25 -25.66
N GLU A 63 -3.41 -9.26 -24.88
CA GLU A 63 -2.15 -9.23 -24.12
C GLU A 63 -2.43 -9.22 -22.62
N VAL A 64 -1.57 -9.87 -21.85
CA VAL A 64 -1.59 -9.86 -20.38
C VAL A 64 -0.20 -9.65 -19.81
N LEU A 65 -0.12 -8.88 -18.73
CA LEU A 65 1.06 -8.76 -17.89
C LEU A 65 0.72 -9.25 -16.49
N ILE A 66 1.46 -10.22 -15.98
CA ILE A 66 1.17 -10.99 -14.78
C ILE A 66 2.33 -10.85 -13.78
N ILE A 67 1.97 -10.75 -12.49
CA ILE A 67 2.85 -10.87 -11.34
C ILE A 67 2.39 -12.07 -10.53
N GLU A 68 3.32 -12.96 -10.23
CA GLU A 68 3.17 -14.05 -9.27
C GLU A 68 4.15 -13.78 -8.11
N ILE A 69 3.62 -13.56 -6.91
CA ILE A 69 4.38 -13.52 -5.66
C ILE A 69 3.63 -14.40 -4.68
N PRO A 70 4.28 -15.36 -4.00
CA PRO A 70 3.63 -16.21 -3.01
C PRO A 70 2.88 -15.40 -1.94
N GLU A 71 1.68 -15.86 -1.56
CA GLU A 71 0.83 -15.13 -0.58
C GLU A 71 1.50 -15.01 0.80
N ASP A 72 2.32 -15.98 1.19
CA ASP A 72 3.06 -15.98 2.46
C ASP A 72 4.20 -14.95 2.49
N GLU A 73 4.64 -14.45 1.34
CA GLU A 73 5.53 -13.28 1.24
C GLU A 73 4.82 -11.95 1.54
N ASN A 74 3.49 -11.96 1.70
CA ASN A 74 2.71 -10.81 2.17
C ASN A 74 2.88 -9.53 1.32
N ALA A 75 3.09 -9.68 0.02
CA ALA A 75 3.34 -8.56 -0.91
C ALA A 75 2.26 -7.46 -0.89
N PHE A 76 1.00 -7.88 -0.78
CA PHE A 76 -0.19 -7.02 -0.87
C PHE A 76 -0.95 -6.92 0.45
N ILE A 77 -0.24 -6.89 1.59
CA ILE A 77 -0.86 -6.67 2.91
C ILE A 77 -1.19 -5.19 3.15
N GLY A 78 -2.25 -4.95 3.94
CA GLY A 78 -2.72 -3.63 4.34
C GLY A 78 -1.86 -2.94 5.41
N THR A 79 -0.57 -2.82 5.16
CA THR A 79 0.39 -2.10 6.01
C THR A 79 1.09 -1.04 5.17
N VAL A 80 1.10 0.20 5.62
CA VAL A 80 1.72 1.31 4.89
C VAL A 80 3.23 1.11 4.83
N THR A 81 3.80 1.37 3.65
CA THR A 81 5.27 1.40 3.47
C THR A 81 5.78 2.82 3.77
N PRO A 82 6.88 3.00 4.51
CA PRO A 82 7.48 4.32 4.69
C PRO A 82 7.85 4.97 3.36
N PHE A 83 7.90 6.31 3.35
CA PHE A 83 8.28 7.05 2.16
C PHE A 83 9.69 6.66 1.69
N GLY A 84 9.83 6.32 0.41
CA GLY A 84 11.11 5.90 -0.17
C GLY A 84 11.51 4.43 0.10
N GLU A 85 10.74 3.70 0.91
CA GLU A 85 11.07 2.34 1.37
C GLU A 85 10.00 1.33 0.90
N PRO A 86 9.93 1.01 -0.42
CA PRO A 86 8.99 0.01 -0.93
C PRO A 86 9.39 -1.40 -0.44
N ARG A 87 8.41 -2.32 -0.38
CA ARG A 87 8.72 -3.75 -0.28
C ARG A 87 9.37 -4.20 -1.59
N GLN A 88 10.41 -5.00 -1.49
CA GLN A 88 11.21 -5.44 -2.64
C GLN A 88 11.18 -6.96 -2.76
N PHE A 89 10.83 -7.44 -3.94
CA PHE A 89 10.79 -8.87 -4.28
C PHE A 89 11.68 -9.09 -5.49
N THR A 90 12.77 -9.84 -5.31
CA THR A 90 13.69 -10.17 -6.41
C THR A 90 12.98 -11.10 -7.39
N ILE A 91 13.02 -10.78 -8.67
CA ILE A 91 12.47 -11.62 -9.74
C ILE A 91 13.37 -12.85 -9.92
N GLY A 92 12.74 -14.02 -9.95
CA GLY A 92 13.39 -15.33 -10.02
C GLY A 92 12.88 -16.27 -8.94
N GLY A 93 12.99 -17.58 -9.17
CA GLY A 93 12.41 -18.60 -8.29
C GLY A 93 10.88 -18.55 -8.32
N ASP A 94 10.28 -18.28 -7.16
CA ASP A 94 8.81 -18.24 -7.00
C ASP A 94 8.19 -16.87 -7.38
N ASN A 95 9.01 -15.81 -7.40
CA ASN A 95 8.57 -14.46 -7.78
C ASN A 95 8.72 -14.27 -9.29
N LYS A 96 7.61 -14.20 -10.01
CA LYS A 96 7.59 -14.15 -11.48
C LYS A 96 6.90 -12.90 -12.00
N VAL A 97 7.43 -12.39 -13.10
CA VAL A 97 6.76 -11.40 -13.95
C VAL A 97 6.70 -12.00 -15.35
N ILE A 98 5.49 -12.12 -15.90
CA ILE A 98 5.24 -12.81 -17.16
C ILE A 98 4.40 -11.91 -18.06
N TYR A 99 4.86 -11.69 -19.27
CA TYR A 99 4.05 -11.11 -20.34
C TYR A 99 3.60 -12.21 -21.29
N ARG A 100 2.34 -12.18 -21.76
CA ARG A 100 1.85 -13.09 -22.79
C ARG A 100 0.97 -12.35 -23.79
N SER A 101 1.05 -12.75 -25.05
CA SER A 101 0.06 -12.43 -26.08
C SER A 101 -0.69 -13.69 -26.50
N TYR A 102 -1.92 -13.50 -26.96
CA TYR A 102 -2.82 -14.58 -27.33
C TYR A 102 -3.34 -14.41 -28.76
N SER A 103 -3.78 -15.52 -29.36
CA SER A 103 -4.34 -15.60 -30.71
C SER A 103 -5.73 -14.94 -30.86
N GLY A 104 -6.26 -14.35 -29.80
CA GLY A 104 -7.57 -13.73 -29.73
C GLY A 104 -7.80 -13.05 -28.40
N THR A 105 -8.98 -12.44 -28.23
CA THR A 105 -9.37 -11.74 -26.99
C THR A 105 -9.32 -12.66 -25.78
N ILE A 106 -8.78 -12.15 -24.68
CA ILE A 106 -8.70 -12.86 -23.40
C ILE A 106 -9.61 -12.25 -22.36
N GLU A 107 -10.10 -13.10 -21.47
CA GLU A 107 -10.90 -12.74 -20.30
C GLU A 107 -10.19 -13.22 -19.03
N ASN A 108 -10.73 -12.86 -17.87
CA ASN A 108 -10.13 -13.18 -16.57
C ASN A 108 -9.92 -14.69 -16.37
N GLU A 109 -10.82 -15.54 -16.89
CA GLU A 109 -10.73 -17.00 -16.76
C GLU A 109 -9.50 -17.57 -17.48
N ASN A 110 -8.98 -16.89 -18.52
CA ASN A 110 -7.75 -17.29 -19.20
C ASN A 110 -6.50 -17.12 -18.32
N VAL A 111 -6.58 -16.31 -17.27
CA VAL A 111 -5.48 -15.99 -16.34
C VAL A 111 -5.69 -16.63 -14.97
N CYS A 112 -6.92 -16.59 -14.45
CA CYS A 112 -7.21 -16.88 -13.04
C CYS A 112 -7.66 -18.31 -12.73
N SER A 113 -8.03 -19.10 -13.74
CA SER A 113 -8.53 -20.45 -13.51
C SER A 113 -7.41 -21.45 -13.23
N THR A 114 -7.71 -22.47 -12.42
CA THR A 114 -6.77 -23.57 -12.17
C THR A 114 -6.49 -24.41 -13.41
N ILE A 115 -7.46 -24.45 -14.32
CA ILE A 115 -7.37 -25.09 -15.63
C ILE A 115 -7.81 -24.05 -16.66
N PRO A 116 -6.85 -23.27 -17.23
CA PRO A 116 -7.13 -22.29 -18.27
C PRO A 116 -7.83 -22.91 -19.47
N PRO A 117 -8.81 -22.22 -20.08
CA PRO A 117 -9.37 -22.63 -21.36
C PRO A 117 -8.29 -22.82 -22.42
N SER A 118 -8.45 -23.79 -23.31
CA SER A 118 -7.51 -24.05 -24.41
C SER A 118 -7.60 -23.06 -25.57
N SER A 119 -8.45 -22.02 -25.46
CA SER A 119 -8.59 -20.95 -26.44
C SER A 119 -8.91 -19.62 -25.73
N PRO A 120 -8.37 -18.47 -26.20
CA PRO A 120 -7.36 -18.36 -27.27
C PRO A 120 -6.01 -18.98 -26.86
N ASN A 121 -5.16 -19.31 -27.84
CA ASN A 121 -3.85 -19.91 -27.59
C ASN A 121 -2.82 -18.82 -27.30
N VAL A 122 -1.85 -19.11 -26.43
CA VAL A 122 -0.68 -18.24 -26.24
C VAL A 122 0.12 -18.21 -27.54
N THR A 123 0.35 -17.02 -28.09
CA THR A 123 1.16 -16.80 -29.30
C THR A 123 2.57 -16.36 -28.97
N GLU A 124 2.75 -15.69 -27.83
CA GLU A 124 4.04 -15.25 -27.35
C GLU A 124 4.06 -15.23 -25.83
N GLU A 125 5.20 -15.56 -25.23
CA GLU A 125 5.41 -15.50 -23.78
C GLU A 125 6.81 -14.94 -23.52
N TRP A 126 6.88 -13.94 -22.65
CA TRP A 126 8.13 -13.42 -22.14
C TRP A 126 8.17 -13.62 -20.63
N VAL A 127 9.26 -14.21 -20.14
CA VAL A 127 9.44 -14.49 -18.72
C VAL A 127 10.57 -13.63 -18.19
N ALA A 128 10.30 -12.82 -17.16
CA ALA A 128 11.35 -12.04 -16.52
C ALA A 128 12.34 -12.96 -15.80
N THR A 129 13.62 -12.83 -16.13
CA THR A 129 14.72 -13.65 -15.58
C THR A 129 15.50 -12.94 -14.49
N SER A 130 15.39 -11.61 -14.40
CA SER A 130 16.04 -10.80 -13.36
C SER A 130 15.30 -9.49 -13.13
N GLY A 131 15.67 -8.79 -12.07
CA GLY A 131 15.10 -7.51 -11.66
C GLY A 131 14.46 -7.57 -10.27
N VAL A 132 13.79 -6.48 -9.89
CA VAL A 132 13.13 -6.35 -8.58
C VAL A 132 11.74 -5.75 -8.76
N ILE A 133 10.74 -6.37 -8.15
CA ILE A 133 9.39 -5.81 -7.99
C ILE A 133 9.39 -4.94 -6.73
N GLN A 134 9.10 -3.66 -6.89
CA GLN A 134 8.94 -2.70 -5.80
C GLN A 134 7.46 -2.39 -5.58
N ILE A 135 6.99 -2.55 -4.34
CA ILE A 135 5.60 -2.31 -3.96
C ILE A 135 5.52 -1.24 -2.87
N THR A 136 4.86 -0.13 -3.17
CA THR A 136 4.53 0.94 -2.21
C THR A 136 3.06 0.86 -1.83
N THR A 137 2.77 0.75 -0.53
CA THR A 137 1.40 0.64 -0.02
C THR A 137 0.96 1.91 0.68
N THR A 138 -0.22 2.41 0.31
CA THR A 138 -0.86 3.62 0.88
C THR A 138 -2.31 3.34 1.25
N PRO A 139 -2.87 3.98 2.29
CA PRO A 139 -4.27 3.80 2.64
C PRO A 139 -5.19 4.53 1.65
N ILE A 140 -6.32 3.94 1.33
CA ILE A 140 -7.40 4.56 0.56
C ILE A 140 -8.40 5.15 1.55
N LEU A 141 -8.47 6.47 1.63
CA LEU A 141 -9.38 7.18 2.52
C LEU A 141 -10.65 7.61 1.80
N VAL A 142 -11.79 7.45 2.48
CA VAL A 142 -13.10 7.92 2.03
C VAL A 142 -13.80 8.68 3.16
N PRO A 143 -14.75 9.57 2.86
CA PRO A 143 -15.59 10.18 3.90
C PRO A 143 -16.29 9.12 4.75
N ASN A 144 -16.33 9.35 6.07
CA ASN A 144 -17.09 8.50 6.97
C ASN A 144 -18.47 9.11 7.24
N THR A 145 -19.42 8.79 6.36
CA THR A 145 -20.80 9.32 6.42
C THR A 145 -21.64 8.73 7.55
N THR A 146 -21.15 7.75 8.30
CA THR A 146 -21.86 7.21 9.48
C THR A 146 -21.61 8.04 10.73
N LEU A 147 -20.58 8.88 10.74
CA LEU A 147 -20.29 9.80 11.84
C LEU A 147 -20.93 11.16 11.58
N THR A 148 -21.47 11.77 12.64
CA THR A 148 -22.15 13.07 12.59
C THR A 148 -21.20 14.27 12.47
N SER A 149 -19.89 14.05 12.60
CA SER A 149 -18.83 15.07 12.61
C SER A 149 -18.45 15.62 11.21
N GLY A 150 -19.16 15.19 10.15
CA GLY A 150 -19.21 15.83 8.82
C GLY A 150 -17.99 15.70 7.91
N ASN A 151 -16.78 15.87 8.45
CA ASN A 151 -15.51 15.75 7.71
C ASN A 151 -14.66 14.56 8.15
N ALA A 152 -15.23 13.63 8.92
CA ALA A 152 -14.58 12.40 9.30
C ALA A 152 -14.19 11.56 8.07
N THR A 153 -13.11 10.78 8.22
CA THR A 153 -12.63 9.85 7.21
C THR A 153 -12.54 8.44 7.78
N LYS A 154 -12.60 7.45 6.89
CA LYS A 154 -12.31 6.05 7.20
C LYS A 154 -11.44 5.44 6.11
N ILE A 155 -10.73 4.39 6.46
CA ILE A 155 -9.96 3.60 5.51
C ILE A 155 -10.92 2.64 4.82
N LYS A 156 -11.00 2.70 3.48
CA LYS A 156 -11.76 1.76 2.64
C LYS A 156 -10.92 0.53 2.31
N GLY A 157 -9.61 0.72 2.18
CA GLY A 157 -8.68 -0.29 1.67
C GLY A 157 -7.27 0.26 1.55
N TYR A 158 -6.44 -0.41 0.75
CA TYR A 158 -5.06 -0.05 0.49
C TYR A 158 -4.77 -0.06 -1.01
N ASN A 159 -4.01 0.92 -1.47
CA ASN A 159 -3.48 0.97 -2.83
C ASN A 159 -2.03 0.50 -2.82
N HIS A 160 -1.71 -0.45 -3.69
CA HIS A 160 -0.37 -1.01 -3.89
C HIS A 160 0.16 -0.53 -5.24
N ALA A 161 1.03 0.47 -5.23
CA ALA A 161 1.73 0.93 -6.44
C ALA A 161 2.93 0.03 -6.70
N ILE A 162 3.06 -0.47 -7.94
CA ILE A 162 3.99 -1.52 -8.33
C ILE A 162 4.89 -1.01 -9.46
N VAL A 163 6.20 -1.16 -9.28
CA VAL A 163 7.23 -0.77 -10.24
C VAL A 163 8.26 -1.90 -10.34
N PHE A 164 8.65 -2.29 -11.55
CA PHE A 164 9.77 -3.19 -11.76
C PHE A 164 11.05 -2.37 -11.99
N LYS A 165 12.15 -2.78 -11.37
CA LYS A 165 13.47 -2.15 -11.50
C LYS A 165 14.46 -3.14 -12.11
N ASN A 166 15.21 -2.68 -13.11
CA ASN A 166 16.23 -3.43 -13.83
C ASN A 166 15.72 -4.82 -14.26
N VAL A 167 14.51 -4.85 -14.84
CA VAL A 167 13.88 -6.11 -15.25
C VAL A 167 14.39 -6.52 -16.62
N THR A 168 14.80 -7.77 -16.75
CA THR A 168 15.15 -8.40 -18.03
C THR A 168 14.15 -9.51 -18.31
N PHE A 169 13.48 -9.44 -19.45
CA PHE A 169 12.61 -10.48 -19.99
C PHE A 169 13.38 -11.34 -20.98
N ASP A 170 13.27 -12.66 -20.85
CA ASP A 170 13.63 -13.60 -21.91
C ASP A 170 12.43 -13.78 -22.84
N LYS A 171 12.62 -13.48 -24.11
CA LYS A 171 11.62 -13.58 -25.18
C LYS A 171 12.12 -14.50 -26.30
N PRO A 172 11.24 -15.04 -27.16
CA PRO A 172 11.65 -16.01 -28.18
C PRO A 172 12.79 -15.55 -29.10
N ASN A 173 12.94 -14.23 -29.29
CA ASN A 173 13.93 -13.62 -30.17
C ASN A 173 15.07 -12.89 -29.42
N GLY A 174 15.30 -13.17 -28.13
CA GLY A 174 16.39 -12.61 -27.34
C GLY A 174 15.94 -12.05 -25.99
N GLU A 175 16.69 -11.13 -25.43
CA GLU A 175 16.34 -10.48 -24.15
C GLU A 175 15.77 -9.08 -24.37
N GLN A 176 14.90 -8.64 -23.46
CA GLN A 176 14.37 -7.28 -23.40
C GLN A 176 14.60 -6.70 -22.01
N PHE A 177 15.38 -5.61 -21.91
CA PHE A 177 15.69 -4.95 -20.66
C PHE A 177 14.86 -3.68 -20.45
N PHE A 178 14.42 -3.44 -19.21
CA PHE A 178 13.84 -2.18 -18.76
C PHE A 178 14.48 -1.76 -17.43
N GLU A 179 15.12 -0.59 -17.39
CA GLU A 179 15.66 -0.03 -16.15
C GLU A 179 14.54 0.27 -15.14
N THR A 180 13.41 0.80 -15.62
CA THR A 180 12.21 1.01 -14.82
C THR A 180 10.97 0.76 -15.66
N TYR A 181 10.10 -0.12 -15.18
CA TYR A 181 8.80 -0.38 -15.78
C TYR A 181 7.70 -0.14 -14.74
N VAL A 182 6.77 0.79 -15.02
CA VAL A 182 5.66 1.10 -14.12
C VAL A 182 4.53 0.13 -14.40
N PHE A 183 4.37 -0.89 -13.55
CA PHE A 183 3.27 -1.83 -13.70
C PHE A 183 1.93 -1.16 -13.43
N GLY A 184 1.84 -0.23 -12.49
CA GLY A 184 0.60 0.48 -12.14
C GLY A 184 0.22 0.27 -10.69
N SER A 185 -1.08 0.26 -10.38
CA SER A 185 -1.55 0.02 -9.01
C SER A 185 -2.60 -1.08 -8.94
N TYR A 186 -2.58 -1.82 -7.83
CA TYR A 186 -3.61 -2.76 -7.40
C TYR A 186 -4.25 -2.24 -6.12
N ALA A 187 -5.57 -2.04 -6.13
CA ALA A 187 -6.33 -1.62 -4.96
C ALA A 187 -6.99 -2.82 -4.29
N LYS A 188 -6.83 -2.93 -2.97
CA LYS A 188 -7.42 -3.97 -2.13
C LYS A 188 -8.35 -3.31 -1.11
N ASP A 189 -9.64 -3.62 -1.18
CA ASP A 189 -10.60 -3.21 -0.16
C ASP A 189 -10.38 -3.99 1.16
N LEU A 190 -10.76 -3.37 2.29
CA LEU A 190 -10.73 -4.03 3.60
C LEU A 190 -11.69 -5.22 3.64
N LEU A 191 -11.30 -6.27 4.36
CA LEU A 191 -12.23 -7.31 4.77
C LEU A 191 -13.19 -6.77 5.83
N SER A 192 -14.35 -7.41 5.98
CA SER A 192 -15.33 -7.04 7.01
C SER A 192 -14.74 -7.12 8.43
N SER A 193 -13.85 -8.07 8.68
CA SER A 193 -13.11 -8.22 9.95
C SER A 193 -12.06 -7.13 10.20
N GLU A 194 -11.69 -6.36 9.18
CA GLU A 194 -10.70 -5.29 9.27
C GLU A 194 -11.36 -3.90 9.41
N THR A 195 -12.65 -3.80 9.10
CA THR A 195 -13.41 -2.55 9.13
C THR A 195 -13.67 -2.10 10.57
N LEU A 196 -13.50 -0.80 10.84
CA LEU A 196 -13.80 -0.19 12.15
C LEU A 196 -15.27 0.28 12.16
N PRO A 197 -16.18 -0.33 12.95
CA PRO A 197 -17.61 -0.02 12.85
C PRO A 197 -18.00 1.35 13.43
N PHE A 198 -17.41 1.76 14.55
CA PHE A 198 -17.79 2.97 15.30
C PHE A 198 -19.29 2.99 15.69
N ALA A 199 -19.80 1.86 16.17
CA ALA A 199 -21.17 1.64 16.62
C ALA A 199 -21.35 1.87 18.13
N PHE A 200 -20.62 2.83 18.70
CA PHE A 200 -20.77 3.26 20.10
C PHE A 200 -22.07 4.04 20.29
N ASP A 201 -22.64 3.96 21.48
CA ASP A 201 -23.76 4.80 21.90
C ASP A 201 -23.28 6.11 22.56
N ASP A 202 -24.22 6.93 23.04
CA ASP A 202 -23.92 8.22 23.66
C ASP A 202 -23.70 8.11 25.19
N GLU A 203 -23.75 6.91 25.77
CA GLU A 203 -23.53 6.66 27.20
C GLU A 203 -22.15 6.04 27.41
N VAL A 204 -21.39 6.54 28.38
CA VAL A 204 -20.02 6.05 28.61
C VAL A 204 -19.86 5.63 30.06
N GLU A 205 -19.02 4.62 30.28
CA GLU A 205 -18.71 4.18 31.63
C GLU A 205 -17.40 4.78 32.11
N LYS A 206 -17.38 5.25 33.36
CA LYS A 206 -16.16 5.66 34.05
C LYS A 206 -15.74 4.59 35.06
N CYS A 207 -14.47 4.21 35.04
CA CYS A 207 -13.91 3.35 36.07
C CYS A 207 -14.00 4.01 37.46
N THR A 208 -14.36 3.23 38.48
CA THR A 208 -14.48 3.72 39.86
C THR A 208 -13.15 4.24 40.40
N SER A 209 -12.05 3.55 40.09
CA SER A 209 -10.69 3.99 40.38
C SER A 209 -10.05 4.62 39.14
N GLY A 210 -9.54 5.84 39.28
CA GLY A 210 -8.88 6.57 38.20
C GLY A 210 -9.84 7.33 37.29
N ASN A 211 -9.30 7.84 36.19
CA ASN A 211 -10.02 8.65 35.19
C ASN A 211 -10.01 7.99 33.81
N THR A 212 -10.16 6.68 33.80
CA THR A 212 -10.44 5.91 32.59
C THR A 212 -11.95 5.96 32.35
N VAL A 213 -12.33 6.45 31.17
CA VAL A 213 -13.68 6.39 30.62
C VAL A 213 -13.63 5.50 29.39
N TYR A 214 -14.63 4.67 29.18
CA TYR A 214 -14.69 3.77 28.03
C TYR A 214 -16.10 3.71 27.47
N ASN A 215 -16.21 3.30 26.22
CA ASN A 215 -17.44 2.87 25.57
C ASN A 215 -17.13 1.56 24.83
N THR A 216 -18.07 0.62 24.82
CA THR A 216 -17.93 -0.64 24.09
C THR A 216 -19.17 -0.95 23.26
N SER A 217 -18.96 -1.52 22.08
CA SER A 217 -20.04 -2.03 21.25
C SER A 217 -19.61 -3.35 20.61
N GLY A 218 -20.22 -4.46 20.99
CA GLY A 218 -19.83 -5.80 20.50
C GLY A 218 -18.35 -6.13 20.75
N SER A 219 -17.52 -6.01 19.71
CA SER A 219 -16.07 -6.30 19.71
C SER A 219 -15.19 -5.06 19.57
N GLU A 220 -15.72 -3.85 19.68
CA GLU A 220 -14.93 -2.61 19.69
C GLU A 220 -14.99 -1.91 21.06
N ALA A 221 -13.90 -1.25 21.42
CA ALA A 221 -13.81 -0.37 22.57
C ALA A 221 -13.14 0.95 22.17
N LEU A 222 -13.71 2.05 22.65
CA LEU A 222 -13.07 3.36 22.62
C LEU A 222 -12.77 3.74 24.07
N VAL A 223 -11.50 3.98 24.37
CA VAL A 223 -11.02 4.18 25.74
C VAL A 223 -10.29 5.50 25.85
N LEU A 224 -10.71 6.30 26.81
CA LEU A 224 -10.13 7.58 27.19
C LEU A 224 -9.46 7.44 28.56
N ASN A 225 -8.14 7.65 28.61
CA ASN A 225 -7.39 7.73 29.85
C ASN A 225 -6.98 9.18 30.07
N LEU A 226 -7.43 9.80 31.17
CA LEU A 226 -7.16 11.20 31.48
C LEU A 226 -6.29 11.35 32.71
N ASP A 227 -5.68 12.52 32.83
CA ASP A 227 -5.06 12.98 34.07
C ASP A 227 -6.03 12.77 35.26
N PRO A 228 -5.58 12.20 36.41
CA PRO A 228 -6.41 11.96 37.59
C PRO A 228 -7.14 13.19 38.14
N THR A 229 -6.69 14.39 37.80
CA THR A 229 -7.27 15.67 38.25
C THR A 229 -8.21 16.32 37.23
N PHE A 230 -8.40 15.69 36.06
CA PHE A 230 -9.05 16.35 34.93
C PHE A 230 -10.56 16.56 35.07
N PHE A 231 -11.31 15.62 35.67
CA PHE A 231 -12.76 15.77 35.75
C PHE A 231 -13.15 16.88 36.74
N PRO A 232 -13.98 17.85 36.32
CA PRO A 232 -14.32 19.00 37.15
C PRO A 232 -15.28 18.61 38.28
N ALA A 233 -15.10 19.25 39.43
CA ALA A 233 -16.06 19.21 40.54
C ALA A 233 -17.06 20.38 40.50
N ALA A 234 -17.24 21.02 39.33
CA ALA A 234 -18.12 22.15 39.12
C ALA A 234 -18.61 22.22 37.67
N SER A 235 -19.74 22.89 37.42
CA SER A 235 -20.21 23.15 36.07
C SER A 235 -19.22 24.02 35.29
N GLY A 236 -19.03 23.73 34.01
CA GLY A 236 -18.13 24.47 33.13
C GLY A 236 -17.53 23.59 32.05
N THR A 237 -16.63 24.17 31.27
CA THR A 237 -15.92 23.48 30.19
C THR A 237 -14.45 23.38 30.54
N GLN A 238 -13.87 22.20 30.37
CA GLN A 238 -12.44 21.96 30.49
C GLN A 238 -11.91 21.29 29.23
N THR A 239 -10.64 21.56 28.92
CA THR A 239 -9.98 20.98 27.75
C THR A 239 -8.62 20.41 28.12
N ALA A 240 -8.26 19.28 27.52
CA ALA A 240 -6.92 18.72 27.53
C ALA A 240 -6.45 18.41 26.11
N LEU A 241 -5.13 18.36 25.92
CA LEU A 241 -4.56 17.81 24.70
C LEU A 241 -4.29 16.31 24.87
N ILE A 242 -4.55 15.56 23.81
CA ILE A 242 -4.05 14.20 23.66
C ILE A 242 -2.53 14.25 23.73
N SER A 243 -1.94 13.38 24.54
CA SER A 243 -0.52 13.41 24.89
C SER A 243 -0.10 12.09 25.54
N ALA A 244 1.13 12.02 26.03
CA ALA A 244 1.58 10.92 26.86
C ALA A 244 0.74 10.70 28.14
N THR A 245 0.06 11.73 28.64
CA THR A 245 -0.80 11.65 29.83
C THR A 245 -2.26 11.38 29.46
N ASN A 246 -2.83 12.17 28.56
CA ASN A 246 -4.22 12.03 28.14
C ASN A 246 -4.27 11.25 26.83
N LYS A 247 -4.81 10.03 26.85
CA LYS A 247 -4.79 9.12 25.70
C LYS A 247 -6.19 8.74 25.27
N VAL A 248 -6.38 8.66 23.96
CA VAL A 248 -7.56 8.03 23.36
C VAL A 248 -7.09 6.84 22.54
N THR A 249 -7.70 5.69 22.78
CA THR A 249 -7.37 4.45 22.09
C THR A 249 -8.63 3.79 21.59
N TYR A 250 -8.70 3.49 20.30
CA TYR A 250 -9.71 2.62 19.71
C TYR A 250 -9.11 1.22 19.58
N THR A 251 -9.81 0.20 20.06
CA THR A 251 -9.40 -1.20 19.97
C THR A 251 -10.50 -2.03 19.33
N LEU A 252 -10.16 -2.76 18.26
CA LEU A 252 -10.99 -3.81 17.70
C LEU A 252 -10.48 -5.16 18.19
N TYR A 253 -11.35 -5.97 18.76
CA TYR A 253 -11.05 -7.30 19.29
C TYR A 253 -11.49 -8.40 18.33
N ASN A 254 -10.85 -9.57 18.44
CA ASN A 254 -11.21 -10.75 17.63
C ASN A 254 -12.58 -11.35 17.99
N ALA A 255 -13.14 -10.98 19.14
CA ALA A 255 -14.47 -11.36 19.59
C ALA A 255 -15.04 -10.29 20.54
N GLY A 256 -16.35 -10.34 20.78
CA GLY A 256 -17.01 -9.48 21.77
C GLY A 256 -16.93 -10.02 23.19
N GLY A 257 -17.85 -9.57 24.05
CA GLY A 257 -17.90 -9.96 25.47
C GLY A 257 -16.96 -9.13 26.36
N LEU A 258 -16.73 -7.88 25.96
CA LEU A 258 -15.96 -6.91 26.75
C LEU A 258 -16.73 -6.56 28.02
N THR A 259 -15.99 -6.34 29.10
CA THR A 259 -16.53 -5.98 30.42
C THR A 259 -15.67 -4.87 31.03
N SER A 260 -16.16 -4.27 32.11
CA SER A 260 -15.38 -3.28 32.88
C SER A 260 -14.02 -3.79 33.33
N ALA A 261 -13.85 -5.11 33.53
CA ALA A 261 -12.57 -5.69 33.91
C ALA A 261 -11.48 -5.50 32.83
N ASN A 262 -11.87 -5.37 31.56
CA ASN A 262 -10.96 -5.09 30.44
C ASN A 262 -10.31 -3.71 30.54
N PHE A 263 -10.90 -2.76 31.26
CA PHE A 263 -10.46 -1.36 31.28
C PHE A 263 -10.14 -0.84 32.69
N CYS A 264 -10.80 -1.39 33.71
CA CYS A 264 -10.78 -0.86 35.08
C CYS A 264 -9.94 -1.68 36.07
N THR A 265 -9.07 -2.57 35.59
CA THR A 265 -8.21 -3.40 36.44
C THR A 265 -6.73 -3.14 36.16
N THR A 266 -5.87 -3.39 37.15
CA THR A 266 -4.41 -3.23 36.98
C THR A 266 -3.82 -4.24 36.00
N THR A 267 -4.48 -5.38 35.84
CA THR A 267 -4.08 -6.45 34.92
C THR A 267 -5.29 -6.85 34.08
N ALA A 268 -5.43 -6.21 32.92
CA ALA A 268 -6.52 -6.49 32.00
C ALA A 268 -6.48 -7.95 31.50
N PRO A 269 -7.64 -8.61 31.34
CA PRO A 269 -7.74 -9.87 30.62
C PRO A 269 -7.13 -9.78 29.22
N THR A 270 -6.42 -10.82 28.79
CA THR A 270 -5.88 -10.94 27.43
C THR A 270 -6.89 -11.53 26.43
N THR A 271 -8.06 -11.94 26.92
CA THR A 271 -9.17 -12.48 26.13
C THR A 271 -10.39 -11.58 26.25
N PRO A 272 -11.04 -11.19 25.13
CA PRO A 272 -10.62 -11.46 23.75
C PRO A 272 -9.32 -10.74 23.38
N ALA A 273 -8.52 -11.32 22.48
CA ALA A 273 -7.29 -10.68 22.00
C ALA A 273 -7.62 -9.50 21.09
N ALA A 274 -6.84 -8.42 21.19
CA ALA A 274 -6.94 -7.28 20.29
C ALA A 274 -6.51 -7.69 18.87
N SER A 275 -7.35 -7.41 17.88
CA SER A 275 -7.05 -7.52 16.46
C SER A 275 -6.32 -6.28 15.96
N GLN A 276 -6.81 -5.11 16.38
CA GLN A 276 -6.25 -3.82 16.00
C GLN A 276 -6.28 -2.87 17.19
N ILE A 277 -5.20 -2.08 17.33
CA ILE A 277 -5.10 -1.01 18.32
C ILE A 277 -4.73 0.26 17.56
N TRP A 278 -5.57 1.27 17.68
CA TRP A 278 -5.41 2.57 17.06
C TRP A 278 -5.25 3.61 18.16
N ASN A 279 -4.13 4.32 18.15
CA ASN A 279 -3.87 5.36 19.12
C ASN A 279 -4.15 6.71 18.49
N ALA A 280 -4.79 7.61 19.23
CA ALA A 280 -4.92 8.98 18.77
C ALA A 280 -3.57 9.68 18.80
N LYS A 281 -3.31 10.51 17.77
CA LYS A 281 -2.14 11.37 17.71
C LYS A 281 -2.17 12.44 18.79
N ASP A 282 -0.98 12.85 19.22
CA ASP A 282 -0.81 13.98 20.13
C ASP A 282 -1.49 15.24 19.60
N GLY A 283 -2.11 15.97 20.51
CA GLY A 283 -2.80 17.20 20.24
C GLY A 283 -1.85 18.37 20.05
N VAL A 284 -2.30 19.34 19.27
CA VAL A 284 -1.63 20.62 19.06
C VAL A 284 -2.57 21.71 19.54
N THR A 285 -2.09 22.58 20.44
CA THR A 285 -2.87 23.66 21.06
C THR A 285 -3.70 24.42 20.03
N ALA A 286 -5.00 24.55 20.31
CA ALA A 286 -5.99 25.23 19.46
C ALA A 286 -6.11 24.70 18.02
N THR A 287 -5.51 23.55 17.70
CA THR A 287 -5.40 23.04 16.33
C THR A 287 -6.00 21.65 16.18
N SER A 288 -5.57 20.67 16.99
CA SER A 288 -5.97 19.26 16.83
C SER A 288 -5.83 18.46 18.13
N GLY A 289 -6.47 17.29 18.19
CA GLY A 289 -6.31 16.35 19.30
C GLY A 289 -6.71 16.94 20.65
N ILE A 290 -7.87 17.60 20.72
CA ILE A 290 -8.39 18.25 21.93
C ILE A 290 -9.49 17.36 22.50
N ILE A 291 -9.37 17.03 23.78
CA ILE A 291 -10.45 16.44 24.57
C ILE A 291 -11.15 17.59 25.30
N GLU A 292 -12.44 17.76 25.07
CA GLU A 292 -13.26 18.76 25.76
C GLU A 292 -14.30 18.04 26.63
N VAL A 293 -14.43 18.49 27.88
CA VAL A 293 -15.44 18.00 28.81
C VAL A 293 -16.34 19.15 29.21
N VAL A 294 -17.60 19.06 28.83
CA VAL A 294 -18.65 19.99 29.22
C VAL A 294 -19.37 19.38 30.42
N THR A 295 -19.40 20.12 31.52
CA THR A 295 -20.00 19.66 32.77
C THR A 295 -21.18 20.54 33.14
N THR A 296 -22.31 19.89 33.40
CA THR A 296 -23.55 20.55 33.82
C THR A 296 -24.02 20.00 35.16
N THR A 297 -24.61 20.85 35.98
CA THR A 297 -25.18 20.43 37.27
C THR A 297 -26.52 19.73 37.03
N LEU A 298 -26.65 18.51 37.55
CA LEU A 298 -27.86 17.69 37.49
C LEU A 298 -28.30 17.31 38.92
N GLY A 299 -29.13 18.14 39.54
CA GLY A 299 -29.50 17.95 40.95
C GLY A 299 -28.29 18.09 41.87
N SER A 300 -27.94 17.02 42.58
CA SER A 300 -26.73 16.94 43.43
C SER A 300 -25.52 16.32 42.73
N GLN A 301 -25.66 15.94 41.46
CA GLN A 301 -24.63 15.31 40.64
C GLN A 301 -24.17 16.24 39.50
N PHE A 302 -23.13 15.82 38.81
CA PHE A 302 -22.66 16.44 37.58
C PHE A 302 -22.84 15.48 36.40
N GLN A 303 -23.36 15.98 35.29
CA GLN A 303 -23.32 15.28 34.01
C GLN A 303 -22.12 15.81 33.22
N HIS A 304 -21.25 14.90 32.79
CA HIS A 304 -20.10 15.18 31.97
C HIS A 304 -20.35 14.68 30.55
N THR A 305 -20.29 15.58 29.57
CA THR A 305 -20.35 15.27 28.14
C THR A 305 -18.96 15.47 27.54
N ILE A 306 -18.44 14.44 26.88
CA ILE A 306 -17.09 14.42 26.34
C ILE A 306 -17.13 14.60 24.83
N HIS A 307 -16.31 15.50 24.33
CA HIS A 307 -16.10 15.78 22.92
C HIS A 307 -14.64 15.51 22.54
N LEU A 308 -14.43 14.80 21.44
CA LEU A 308 -13.14 14.59 20.81
C LEU A 308 -13.05 15.51 19.59
N LYS A 309 -12.29 16.60 19.73
CA LYS A 309 -12.18 17.62 18.69
C LYS A 309 -10.94 17.42 17.84
N LYS A 310 -11.17 17.28 16.53
CA LYS A 310 -10.14 17.16 15.51
C LYS A 310 -9.13 16.06 15.82
N VAL A 311 -9.63 14.87 16.14
CA VAL A 311 -8.81 13.72 16.53
C VAL A 311 -8.47 12.86 15.31
N THR A 312 -7.18 12.54 15.14
CA THR A 312 -6.69 11.59 14.13
C THR A 312 -6.13 10.36 14.84
N PHE A 313 -6.60 9.18 14.45
CA PHE A 313 -6.05 7.91 14.89
C PHE A 313 -4.97 7.43 13.94
N ASN A 314 -3.95 6.75 14.46
CA ASN A 314 -2.91 6.11 13.67
C ASN A 314 -2.61 4.67 14.12
N ARG A 315 -2.27 3.82 13.14
CA ARG A 315 -1.77 2.46 13.32
C ARG A 315 -0.88 2.08 12.14
N ASN A 316 0.37 1.73 12.40
CA ASN A 316 1.32 1.23 11.39
C ASN A 316 1.39 2.11 10.11
N GLY A 317 1.40 3.44 10.29
CA GLY A 317 1.42 4.41 9.19
C GLY A 317 0.07 4.69 8.53
N SER A 318 -0.97 3.89 8.81
CA SER A 318 -2.35 4.20 8.42
C SER A 318 -2.97 5.20 9.39
N GLU A 319 -3.80 6.10 8.88
CA GLU A 319 -4.45 7.14 9.66
C GLU A 319 -5.89 7.35 9.22
N PHE A 320 -6.78 7.72 10.15
CA PHE A 320 -8.12 8.19 9.83
C PHE A 320 -8.55 9.30 10.81
N TYR A 321 -9.49 10.13 10.37
CA TYR A 321 -9.91 11.34 11.08
C TYR A 321 -11.32 11.18 11.64
N LEU A 322 -11.51 11.47 12.94
CA LEU A 322 -12.82 11.41 13.61
C LEU A 322 -13.75 12.58 13.26
N GLY A 323 -13.24 13.60 12.57
CA GLY A 323 -13.97 14.82 12.27
C GLY A 323 -13.67 15.95 13.25
N ASP A 324 -14.27 17.13 13.00
CA ASP A 324 -13.97 18.35 13.76
C ASP A 324 -14.45 18.29 15.22
N ASP A 325 -15.59 17.65 15.44
CA ASP A 325 -16.18 17.46 16.76
C ASP A 325 -16.95 16.14 16.78
N TYR A 326 -16.38 15.13 17.43
CA TYR A 326 -17.01 13.84 17.68
C TYR A 326 -17.50 13.77 19.12
N ILE A 327 -18.80 13.56 19.32
CA ILE A 327 -19.37 13.31 20.64
C ILE A 327 -18.95 11.91 21.07
N TYR A 328 -18.11 11.83 22.10
CA TYR A 328 -17.66 10.56 22.67
C TYR A 328 -18.74 9.91 23.53
N GLY A 329 -19.57 10.74 24.15
CA GLY A 329 -20.71 10.34 24.98
C GLY A 329 -20.70 11.05 26.34
N SER A 330 -21.56 10.60 27.25
CA SER A 330 -21.76 11.24 28.55
C SER A 330 -21.96 10.27 29.71
N PHE A 331 -21.60 10.70 30.91
CA PHE A 331 -21.83 9.95 32.15
C PHE A 331 -22.18 10.91 33.30
N ILE A 332 -22.78 10.35 34.36
CA ILE A 332 -23.17 11.10 35.56
C ILE A 332 -22.27 10.72 36.73
N GLN A 333 -21.81 11.73 37.48
CA GLN A 333 -21.03 11.58 38.71
C GLN A 333 -21.67 12.39 39.84
#